data_AF-A0A523MU97-F1
#
_entry.id   AF-A0A523MU97-F1
#
_cell.length_a   1.000
_cell.length_b   1.000
_cell.length_c   1.000
_cell.angle_alpha   90.00
_cell.angle_beta   90.00
_cell.angle_gamma   90.00
#
_symmetry.space_group_name_H-M   'P 1'
#
loop_
_entity.id
_entity.type
_entity.pdbx_description
1 polymer ?
#
loop_
_entity_poly.entity_id
_entity_poly.type
_entity_poly.pdbx_seq_one_letter_code
_entity_poly.pdbx_strand_id
1 'polypeptide(L)'
;GHFGVMSAKNTAVNLMIVTTVLCFLLFQKANKRITVGWQTIGNCWLAAIFVGASANIIFLGVYGYFLPANQRVGLSVPQVTTTLTTLFAGTAINISMFKDSESYGDIQWGTQSRVGTYAIFLLAISFTWLMGLMGYIRSAVRLFWHVTEVVRDNSVDAYTLTIGEAGKMLTFNALFVWVQFVVVFWVGSLTGKATAAEAVPQGVPVPAQQQQQ
;
A
#
# COMPACT_ATOMS: atom_id res chain seq x y z
N GLY A 1 -19.03 -12.73 -19.60
CA GLY A 1 -18.33 -13.72 -18.77
C GLY A 1 -18.25 -13.24 -17.33
N HIS A 2 -18.34 -14.14 -16.35
CA HIS A 2 -18.31 -13.85 -14.91
C HIS A 2 -17.10 -12.99 -14.45
N PHE A 3 -16.04 -12.93 -15.25
CA PHE A 3 -14.78 -12.23 -14.95
C PHE A 3 -14.66 -10.82 -15.57
N GLY A 4 -15.68 -10.33 -16.27
CA GLY A 4 -15.71 -8.97 -16.78
C GLY A 4 -16.40 -8.03 -15.80
N VAL A 5 -15.72 -6.94 -15.43
CA VAL A 5 -16.21 -5.65 -14.89
C VAL A 5 -16.24 -5.39 -13.36
N MET A 6 -15.22 -4.65 -12.90
CA MET A 6 -15.24 -3.66 -11.80
C MET A 6 -15.30 -4.10 -10.33
N SER A 7 -15.88 -5.25 -9.98
CA SER A 7 -16.11 -5.60 -8.56
C SER A 7 -14.82 -5.84 -7.78
N ALA A 8 -13.90 -6.65 -8.32
CA ALA A 8 -12.61 -6.91 -7.67
C ALA A 8 -11.77 -5.64 -7.46
N LYS A 9 -11.76 -4.74 -8.47
CA LYS A 9 -11.04 -3.46 -8.39
C LYS A 9 -11.64 -2.55 -7.31
N ASN A 10 -12.97 -2.48 -7.21
CA ASN A 10 -13.64 -1.65 -6.22
C ASN A 10 -13.37 -2.15 -4.79
N THR A 11 -13.50 -3.47 -4.56
CA THR A 11 -13.15 -4.09 -3.29
C THR A 11 -11.70 -3.83 -2.90
N ALA A 12 -10.76 -3.99 -3.85
CA ALA A 12 -9.34 -3.73 -3.61
C ALA A 12 -9.06 -2.25 -3.27
N VAL A 13 -9.69 -1.30 -3.97
CA VAL A 13 -9.54 0.14 -3.71
C VAL A 13 -10.07 0.49 -2.31
N ASN A 14 -11.25 0.01 -1.93
CA ASN A 14 -11.82 0.29 -0.61
C ASN A 14 -10.97 -0.32 0.52
N LEU A 15 -10.45 -1.54 0.35
CA LEU A 15 -9.50 -2.12 1.31
C LEU A 15 -8.19 -1.34 1.39
N MET A 16 -7.67 -0.84 0.26
CA MET A 16 -6.49 0.03 0.28
C MET A 16 -6.75 1.32 1.06
N ILE A 17 -7.92 1.94 0.91
CA ILE A 17 -8.28 3.14 1.67
C ILE A 17 -8.34 2.84 3.17
N VAL A 18 -9.06 1.79 3.57
CA VAL A 18 -9.13 1.35 4.99
C VAL A 18 -7.72 1.08 5.54
N THR A 19 -6.88 0.37 4.78
CA THR A 19 -5.50 0.07 5.19
C THR A 19 -4.65 1.34 5.31
N THR A 20 -4.82 2.31 4.41
CA THR A 20 -4.10 3.59 4.45
C THR A 20 -4.46 4.38 5.70
N VAL A 21 -5.75 4.44 6.03
CA VAL A 21 -6.20 5.07 7.28
C VAL A 21 -5.59 4.36 8.48
N LEU A 22 -5.62 3.03 8.52
CA LEU A 22 -5.00 2.24 9.59
C LEU A 22 -3.51 2.58 9.75
N CYS A 23 -2.75 2.62 8.64
CA CYS A 23 -1.33 3.00 8.66
C CYS A 23 -1.13 4.41 9.23
N PHE A 24 -1.99 5.36 8.88
CA PHE A 24 -1.92 6.73 9.43
C PHE A 24 -2.22 6.77 10.93
N LEU A 25 -3.19 6.00 11.41
CA LEU A 25 -3.48 5.91 12.84
C LEU A 25 -2.33 5.25 13.61
N LEU A 26 -1.73 4.19 13.06
CA LEU A 26 -0.57 3.51 13.63
C LEU A 26 0.66 4.43 13.67
N PHE A 27 0.90 5.22 12.62
CA PHE A 27 1.99 6.21 12.58
C PHE A 27 1.84 7.26 13.70
N GLN A 28 0.64 7.79 13.91
CA GLN A 28 0.40 8.73 15.01
C GLN A 28 0.65 8.10 16.38
N LYS A 29 0.28 6.82 16.56
CA LYS A 29 0.51 6.07 17.82
C LYS A 29 1.99 5.74 18.04
N ALA A 30 2.76 5.57 16.97
CA ALA A 30 4.19 5.37 17.06
C ALA A 30 4.91 6.65 17.53
N ASN A 31 4.39 7.83 17.18
CA ASN A 31 5.01 9.12 17.53
C ASN A 31 4.51 9.72 18.84
N LYS A 32 3.31 9.33 19.32
CA LYS A 32 2.69 9.88 20.53
C LYS A 32 2.28 8.79 21.51
N ARG A 33 2.64 8.97 22.78
CA ARG A 33 2.30 8.08 23.89
C ARG A 33 0.88 8.38 24.35
N ILE A 34 -0.02 7.41 24.20
CA ILE A 34 -1.39 7.53 24.68
C ILE A 34 -1.36 7.43 26.22
N THR A 35 -1.90 8.43 26.90
CA THR A 35 -1.89 8.57 28.37
C THR A 35 -3.28 8.35 28.98
N VAL A 36 -4.31 8.16 28.15
CA VAL A 36 -5.72 8.06 28.58
C VAL A 36 -6.02 6.69 29.19
N GLY A 37 -6.65 6.66 30.37
CA GLY A 37 -6.98 5.42 31.10
C GLY A 37 -7.93 4.45 30.37
N TRP A 38 -8.61 4.90 29.30
CA TRP A 38 -9.48 4.07 28.46
C TRP A 38 -8.77 3.52 27.20
N GLN A 39 -7.45 3.65 27.09
CA GLN A 39 -6.66 3.22 25.92
C GLN A 39 -6.96 1.79 25.46
N THR A 40 -7.07 0.83 26.38
CA THR A 40 -7.29 -0.58 26.05
C THR A 40 -8.64 -0.79 25.38
N ILE A 41 -9.67 -0.15 25.90
CA ILE A 41 -11.03 -0.29 25.38
C ILE A 41 -11.13 0.47 24.04
N GLY A 42 -10.46 1.62 23.89
CA GLY A 42 -10.40 2.35 22.63
C GLY A 42 -9.66 1.65 21.52
N ASN A 43 -8.53 1.00 21.83
CA ASN A 43 -7.84 0.16 20.87
C ASN A 43 -8.68 -1.07 20.49
N CYS A 44 -9.46 -1.63 21.43
CA CYS A 44 -10.38 -2.74 21.13
C CYS A 44 -11.50 -2.30 20.17
N TRP A 45 -12.13 -1.16 20.41
CA TRP A 45 -13.13 -0.59 19.49
C TRP A 45 -12.54 -0.24 18.13
N LEU A 46 -11.35 0.33 18.10
CA LEU A 46 -10.66 0.63 16.85
C LEU A 46 -10.40 -0.66 16.06
N ALA A 47 -9.86 -1.70 16.72
CA ALA A 47 -9.64 -3.00 16.10
C ALA A 47 -10.96 -3.61 15.58
N ALA A 48 -12.04 -3.56 16.36
CA ALA A 48 -13.34 -4.06 15.95
C ALA A 48 -13.89 -3.34 14.72
N ILE A 49 -13.77 -2.00 14.65
CA ILE A 49 -14.21 -1.20 13.50
C ILE A 49 -13.39 -1.54 12.24
N PHE A 50 -12.06 -1.65 12.35
CA PHE A 50 -11.21 -1.97 11.20
C PHE A 50 -11.37 -3.41 10.71
N VAL A 51 -11.46 -4.38 11.62
CA VAL A 51 -11.68 -5.80 11.29
C VAL A 51 -13.09 -5.99 10.72
N GLY A 52 -14.11 -5.40 11.35
CA GLY A 52 -15.50 -5.46 10.87
C GLY A 52 -15.67 -4.83 9.50
N ALA A 53 -15.05 -3.67 9.26
CA ALA A 53 -15.07 -3.02 7.95
C ALA A 53 -14.37 -3.85 6.88
N SER A 54 -13.21 -4.43 7.20
CA SER A 54 -12.47 -5.30 6.28
C SER A 54 -13.28 -6.55 5.94
N ALA A 55 -13.88 -7.19 6.94
CA ALA A 55 -14.74 -8.36 6.75
C ALA A 55 -15.97 -8.02 5.89
N ASN A 56 -16.62 -6.88 6.13
CA ASN A 56 -17.77 -6.44 5.34
C ASN A 56 -17.38 -6.19 3.87
N ILE A 57 -16.27 -5.47 3.62
CA ILE A 57 -15.80 -5.17 2.25
C ILE A 57 -15.44 -6.47 1.50
N ILE A 58 -14.80 -7.43 2.17
CA ILE A 58 -14.48 -8.74 1.58
C ILE A 58 -15.76 -9.52 1.28
N PHE A 59 -16.71 -9.56 2.22
CA PHE A 59 -18.00 -10.23 2.02
C PHE A 59 -18.77 -9.65 0.83
N LEU A 60 -18.90 -8.33 0.76
CA LEU A 60 -19.51 -7.61 -0.37
C LEU A 60 -18.77 -7.89 -1.69
N GLY A 61 -17.45 -8.05 -1.65
CA GLY A 61 -16.63 -8.43 -2.80
C GLY A 61 -16.91 -9.84 -3.29
N VAL A 62 -16.99 -10.83 -2.39
CA VAL A 62 -17.32 -12.23 -2.70
C VAL A 62 -18.75 -12.35 -3.21
N TYR A 63 -19.71 -11.70 -2.53
CA TYR A 63 -21.11 -11.68 -2.94
C TYR A 63 -21.30 -11.07 -4.35
N GLY A 64 -20.50 -10.07 -4.70
CA GLY A 64 -20.48 -9.46 -6.03
C GLY A 64 -20.14 -10.42 -7.18
N TYR A 65 -19.48 -11.56 -6.92
CA TYR A 65 -19.20 -12.56 -7.96
C TYR A 65 -20.43 -13.37 -8.38
N PHE A 66 -21.42 -13.50 -7.49
CA PHE A 66 -22.63 -14.28 -7.70
C PHE A 66 -23.80 -13.47 -8.27
N LEU A 67 -23.66 -12.14 -8.40
CA LEU A 67 -24.75 -11.22 -8.74
C LEU A 67 -24.67 -10.72 -10.20
N PRO A 68 -25.81 -10.59 -10.92
CA PRO A 68 -25.84 -10.01 -12.26
C PRO A 68 -25.31 -8.58 -12.31
N ALA A 69 -24.66 -8.22 -13.43
CA ALA A 69 -23.83 -7.01 -13.58
C ALA A 69 -24.53 -5.69 -13.20
N ASN A 70 -25.84 -5.56 -13.43
CA ASN A 70 -26.61 -4.35 -13.11
C ASN A 70 -26.70 -4.10 -11.59
N GLN A 71 -26.86 -5.15 -10.78
CA GLN A 71 -26.91 -5.01 -9.32
C GLN A 71 -25.51 -4.92 -8.69
N ARG A 72 -24.47 -5.33 -9.42
CA ARG A 72 -23.09 -5.26 -8.95
C ARG A 72 -22.53 -3.84 -8.88
N VAL A 73 -23.02 -2.93 -9.72
CA VAL A 73 -22.70 -1.50 -9.59
C VAL A 73 -23.30 -0.93 -8.31
N GLY A 74 -24.51 -1.35 -7.94
CA GLY A 74 -25.15 -0.94 -6.67
C GLY A 74 -24.38 -1.36 -5.42
N LEU A 75 -23.62 -2.46 -5.47
CA LEU A 75 -22.76 -2.92 -4.38
C LEU A 75 -21.57 -1.98 -4.09
N SER A 76 -21.26 -1.01 -4.97
CA SER A 76 -20.23 0.00 -4.66
C SER A 76 -20.65 0.92 -3.52
N VAL A 77 -21.93 1.25 -3.42
CA VAL A 77 -22.43 2.22 -2.44
C VAL A 77 -22.21 1.70 -1.01
N PRO A 78 -22.61 0.46 -0.65
CA PRO A 78 -22.33 -0.11 0.67
C PRO A 78 -20.84 -0.25 1.01
N GLN A 79 -19.99 -0.50 0.02
CA GLN A 79 -18.54 -0.60 0.25
C GLN A 79 -17.91 0.77 0.54
N VAL A 80 -18.32 1.81 -0.20
CA VAL A 80 -17.84 3.18 0.01
C VAL A 80 -18.36 3.74 1.33
N THR A 81 -19.64 3.50 1.68
CA THR A 81 -20.18 3.94 2.98
C THR A 81 -19.45 3.29 4.13
N THR A 82 -19.18 1.99 4.07
CA THR A 82 -18.37 1.29 5.09
C THR A 82 -16.99 1.94 5.24
N THR A 83 -16.33 2.23 4.12
CA THR A 83 -15.00 2.86 4.10
C THR A 83 -15.02 4.26 4.71
N LEU A 84 -16.01 5.08 4.35
CA LEU A 84 -16.18 6.42 4.91
C LEU A 84 -16.53 6.38 6.40
N THR A 85 -17.40 5.46 6.82
CA THR A 85 -17.72 5.27 8.24
C THR A 85 -16.47 4.89 9.03
N THR A 86 -15.66 3.96 8.53
CA THR A 86 -14.38 3.60 9.18
C THR A 86 -13.40 4.76 9.22
N LEU A 87 -13.32 5.57 8.16
CA LEU A 87 -12.47 6.77 8.13
C LEU A 87 -12.89 7.75 9.22
N PHE A 88 -14.16 8.18 9.24
CA PHE A 88 -14.63 9.20 10.18
C PHE A 88 -14.69 8.67 11.62
N ALA A 89 -15.26 7.48 11.85
CA ALA A 89 -15.36 6.91 13.19
C ALA A 89 -13.98 6.53 13.75
N GLY A 90 -13.12 5.89 12.94
CA GLY A 90 -11.77 5.51 13.36
C GLY A 90 -10.90 6.72 13.65
N THR A 91 -10.97 7.77 12.82
CA THR A 91 -10.22 9.01 13.05
C THR A 91 -10.75 9.77 14.25
N ALA A 92 -12.07 9.86 14.45
CA ALA A 92 -12.67 10.53 15.61
C ALA A 92 -12.26 9.86 16.93
N ILE A 93 -12.31 8.52 17.00
CA ILE A 93 -11.84 7.75 18.16
C ILE A 93 -10.34 7.97 18.40
N ASN A 94 -9.54 8.06 17.34
CA ASN A 94 -8.12 8.27 17.49
C ASN A 94 -7.80 9.69 17.99
N ILE A 95 -8.47 10.73 17.46
CA ILE A 95 -8.32 12.12 17.91
C ILE A 95 -8.72 12.27 19.38
N SER A 96 -9.85 11.69 19.79
CA SER A 96 -10.29 11.76 21.18
C SER A 96 -9.31 11.09 22.14
N MET A 97 -8.59 10.07 21.67
CA MET A 97 -7.59 9.36 22.47
C MET A 97 -6.21 10.04 22.50
N PHE A 98 -5.94 10.99 21.60
CA PHE A 98 -4.72 11.80 21.60
C PHE A 98 -4.84 13.14 22.34
N LYS A 99 -5.99 13.42 22.97
CA LYS A 99 -6.26 14.71 23.60
C LYS A 99 -5.28 15.08 24.74
N ASP A 100 -4.64 14.08 25.35
CA ASP A 100 -3.66 14.25 26.45
C ASP A 100 -2.30 13.58 26.17
N SER A 101 -2.00 13.24 24.91
CA SER A 101 -0.84 12.40 24.58
C SER A 101 0.51 13.12 24.66
N GLU A 102 1.48 12.48 25.28
CA GLU A 102 2.87 12.96 25.37
C GLU A 102 3.66 12.56 24.11
N SER A 103 4.44 13.48 23.53
CA SER A 103 5.25 13.20 22.33
C SER A 103 6.52 12.42 22.72
N TYR A 104 6.88 11.38 21.97
CA TYR A 104 8.04 10.53 22.27
C TYR A 104 9.42 11.21 22.05
N GLY A 105 9.45 12.48 21.62
CA GLY A 105 10.66 13.25 21.31
C GLY A 105 10.89 13.45 19.81
N ASP A 106 12.02 14.09 19.45
CA ASP A 106 12.38 14.33 18.05
C ASP A 106 12.69 13.02 17.31
N ILE A 107 12.30 12.95 16.04
CA ILE A 107 12.54 11.78 15.17
C ILE A 107 14.05 11.60 14.99
N GLN A 108 14.62 10.62 15.67
CA GLN A 108 16.03 10.27 15.53
C GLN A 108 16.24 9.43 14.26
N TRP A 109 16.77 10.05 13.22
CA TRP A 109 17.15 9.36 11.99
C TRP A 109 18.33 8.42 12.24
N GLY A 110 18.23 7.18 11.74
CA GLY A 110 19.29 6.18 11.84
C GLY A 110 19.10 5.11 12.94
N THR A 111 18.11 5.26 13.83
CA THR A 111 17.79 4.25 14.87
C THR A 111 16.79 3.18 14.41
N GLN A 112 16.60 3.03 13.09
CA GLN A 112 15.62 2.12 12.52
C GLN A 112 15.89 0.66 12.92
N SER A 113 14.84 -0.06 13.29
CA SER A 113 14.96 -1.49 13.61
C SER A 113 15.47 -2.28 12.39
N ARG A 114 16.32 -3.28 12.64
CA ARG A 114 16.82 -4.17 11.57
C ARG A 114 15.66 -4.81 10.79
N VAL A 115 14.60 -5.19 11.50
CA VAL A 115 13.37 -5.75 10.92
C VAL A 115 12.64 -4.75 10.02
N GLY A 116 12.50 -3.49 10.47
CA GLY A 116 11.87 -2.43 9.67
C GLY A 116 12.61 -2.15 8.36
N THR A 117 13.94 -2.21 8.40
CA THR A 117 14.78 -2.05 7.20
C THR A 117 14.56 -3.19 6.20
N TYR A 118 14.52 -4.45 6.65
CA TYR A 118 14.20 -5.55 5.73
C TYR A 118 12.78 -5.47 5.18
N ALA A 119 11.81 -5.02 6.00
CA ALA A 119 10.43 -4.87 5.57
C ALA A 119 10.27 -3.85 4.44
N ILE A 120 10.92 -2.67 4.53
CA ILE A 120 10.85 -1.66 3.46
C ILE A 120 11.53 -2.15 2.16
N PHE A 121 12.62 -2.91 2.25
CA PHE A 121 13.27 -3.50 1.09
C PHE A 121 12.39 -4.57 0.42
N LEU A 122 11.82 -5.50 1.19
CA LEU A 122 10.90 -6.50 0.67
C LEU A 122 9.62 -5.89 0.06
N LEU A 123 9.14 -4.78 0.65
CA LEU A 123 8.00 -4.05 0.12
C LEU A 123 8.33 -3.39 -1.24
N ALA A 124 9.51 -2.78 -1.38
CA ALA A 124 9.98 -2.21 -2.64
C ALA A 124 10.11 -3.26 -3.75
N ILE A 125 10.67 -4.43 -3.40
CA ILE A 125 10.75 -5.60 -4.29
C ILE A 125 9.33 -5.99 -4.71
N SER A 126 8.42 -6.20 -3.77
CA SER A 126 7.03 -6.61 -4.04
C SER A 126 6.27 -5.61 -4.94
N PHE A 127 6.44 -4.30 -4.72
CA PHE A 127 5.84 -3.27 -5.57
C PHE A 127 6.36 -3.31 -7.01
N THR A 128 7.64 -3.66 -7.20
CA THR A 128 8.22 -3.80 -8.54
C THR A 128 7.50 -4.88 -9.35
N TRP A 129 7.20 -6.04 -8.73
CA TRP A 129 6.40 -7.09 -9.38
C TRP A 129 4.98 -6.61 -9.70
N LEU A 130 4.32 -5.97 -8.75
CA LEU A 130 2.93 -5.54 -8.91
C LEU A 130 2.80 -4.53 -10.07
N MET A 131 3.73 -3.58 -10.16
CA MET A 131 3.77 -2.57 -11.23
C MET A 131 4.05 -3.21 -12.59
N GLY A 132 5.01 -4.13 -12.66
CA GLY A 132 5.31 -4.85 -13.89
C GLY A 132 4.13 -5.70 -14.39
N LEU A 133 3.43 -6.38 -13.49
CA LEU A 133 2.27 -7.20 -13.84
C LEU A 133 1.09 -6.34 -14.32
N MET A 134 0.79 -5.23 -13.64
CA MET A 134 -0.25 -4.29 -14.08
C MET A 134 0.10 -3.63 -15.41
N GLY A 135 1.38 -3.32 -15.64
CA GLY A 135 1.89 -2.84 -16.92
C GLY A 135 1.65 -3.86 -18.04
N TYR A 136 1.94 -5.14 -17.77
CA TYR A 136 1.67 -6.23 -18.71
C TYR A 136 0.19 -6.36 -19.04
N ILE A 137 -0.68 -6.41 -18.03
CA ILE A 137 -2.14 -6.54 -18.22
C ILE A 137 -2.66 -5.40 -19.11
N ARG A 138 -2.20 -4.16 -18.91
CA ARG A 138 -2.60 -3.03 -19.74
C ARG A 138 -2.20 -3.21 -21.21
N SER A 139 -1.01 -3.72 -21.47
CA SER A 139 -0.53 -4.00 -22.83
C SER A 139 -1.25 -5.20 -23.46
N ALA A 140 -1.52 -6.24 -22.68
CA ALA A 140 -2.17 -7.47 -23.12
C ALA A 140 -3.65 -7.27 -23.52
N VAL A 141 -4.34 -6.25 -22.97
CA VAL A 141 -5.71 -5.89 -23.37
C VAL A 141 -5.79 -5.47 -24.85
N ARG A 142 -4.68 -5.06 -25.48
CA ARG A 142 -4.65 -4.74 -26.91
C ARG A 142 -4.77 -5.98 -27.80
N LEU A 143 -4.63 -7.20 -27.27
CA LEU A 143 -4.78 -8.48 -27.98
C LEU A 143 -3.99 -8.47 -29.30
N PHE A 144 -4.68 -8.62 -30.43
CA PHE A 144 -4.12 -8.67 -31.79
C PHE A 144 -4.17 -7.31 -32.51
N TRP A 145 -4.39 -6.22 -31.80
CA TRP A 145 -4.52 -4.89 -32.40
C TRP A 145 -3.24 -4.09 -32.17
N HIS A 146 -2.60 -3.64 -33.25
CA HIS A 146 -1.51 -2.65 -33.16
C HIS A 146 -2.05 -1.27 -32.77
N VAL A 147 -3.16 -0.88 -33.41
CA VAL A 147 -3.98 0.28 -33.07
C VAL A 147 -5.39 -0.23 -32.84
N THR A 148 -5.93 0.04 -31.65
CA THR A 148 -7.24 -0.47 -31.22
C THR A 148 -8.29 -0.21 -32.29
N GLU A 149 -8.91 -1.29 -32.78
CA GLU A 149 -10.00 -1.29 -33.77
C GLU A 149 -9.66 -0.79 -35.19
N VAL A 150 -8.41 -0.35 -35.44
CA VAL A 150 -7.98 0.17 -36.76
C VAL A 150 -7.07 -0.80 -37.49
N VAL A 151 -6.02 -1.28 -36.82
CA VAL A 151 -5.00 -2.16 -37.44
C VAL A 151 -4.98 -3.47 -36.68
N ARG A 152 -5.66 -4.48 -37.24
CA ARG A 152 -5.62 -5.86 -36.74
C ARG A 152 -4.40 -6.57 -37.31
N ASP A 153 -3.55 -7.07 -36.44
CA ASP A 153 -2.49 -8.01 -36.80
C ASP A 153 -3.14 -9.35 -37.19
N ASN A 154 -2.93 -9.77 -38.44
CA ASN A 154 -3.38 -11.07 -38.96
C ASN A 154 -2.18 -12.00 -39.24
N SER A 155 -0.97 -11.66 -38.78
CA SER A 155 0.20 -12.50 -38.96
C SER A 155 0.07 -13.80 -38.15
N VAL A 156 0.71 -14.87 -38.64
CA VAL A 156 0.70 -16.19 -38.00
C VAL A 156 1.41 -16.16 -36.64
N ASP A 157 2.32 -15.20 -36.44
CA ASP A 157 3.11 -15.01 -35.22
C ASP A 157 2.48 -13.99 -34.23
N ALA A 158 1.22 -13.59 -34.44
CA ALA A 158 0.50 -12.70 -33.53
C ALA A 158 0.18 -13.41 -32.21
N TYR A 159 1.16 -13.50 -31.31
CA TYR A 159 1.04 -14.18 -30.02
C TYR A 159 1.07 -13.18 -28.87
N THR A 160 0.00 -13.16 -28.08
CA THR A 160 0.01 -12.54 -26.76
C THR A 160 0.40 -13.60 -25.74
N LEU A 161 1.43 -13.29 -24.95
CA LEU A 161 1.98 -14.22 -23.99
C LEU A 161 0.91 -14.59 -22.94
N THR A 162 0.79 -15.87 -22.58
CA THR A 162 -0.13 -16.21 -21.49
C THR A 162 0.35 -15.54 -20.19
N ILE A 163 -0.57 -15.25 -19.26
CA ILE A 163 -0.22 -14.59 -17.99
C ILE A 163 0.87 -15.37 -17.23
N GLY A 164 0.86 -16.71 -17.33
CA GLY A 164 1.87 -17.57 -16.72
C GLY A 164 3.26 -17.39 -17.34
N GLU A 165 3.36 -17.36 -18.66
CA GLU A 165 4.65 -17.16 -19.34
C GLU A 165 5.16 -15.72 -19.20
N ALA A 166 4.27 -14.73 -19.25
CA ALA A 166 4.60 -13.33 -18.98
C ALA A 166 5.09 -13.12 -17.54
N GLY A 167 4.50 -13.85 -16.58
CA GLY A 167 4.92 -13.86 -15.19
C GLY A 167 6.36 -14.38 -14.99
N LYS A 168 6.78 -15.39 -15.75
CA LYS A 168 8.16 -15.90 -15.71
C LYS A 168 9.15 -14.84 -16.21
N MET A 169 8.86 -14.24 -17.36
CA MET A 169 9.69 -13.19 -17.95
C MET A 169 9.79 -11.96 -17.04
N LEU A 170 8.67 -11.55 -16.43
CA LEU A 170 8.61 -10.46 -15.47
C LEU A 170 9.45 -10.77 -14.22
N THR A 171 9.31 -11.97 -13.67
CA THR A 171 10.04 -12.40 -12.47
C THR A 171 11.55 -12.42 -12.73
N PHE A 172 11.95 -12.91 -13.90
CA PHE A 172 13.35 -12.88 -14.33
C PHE A 172 13.89 -11.43 -14.39
N ASN A 173 13.18 -10.52 -15.08
CA ASN A 173 13.62 -9.13 -15.21
C ASN A 173 13.66 -8.40 -13.86
N ALA A 174 12.64 -8.56 -13.01
CA ALA A 174 12.59 -7.96 -11.69
C ALA A 174 13.76 -8.42 -10.82
N LEU A 175 14.04 -9.73 -10.76
CA LEU A 175 15.19 -10.26 -10.02
C LEU A 175 16.51 -9.77 -10.60
N PHE A 176 16.64 -9.73 -11.93
CA PHE A 176 17.85 -9.26 -12.59
C PHE A 176 18.20 -7.81 -12.20
N VAL A 177 17.22 -6.91 -12.23
CA VAL A 177 17.41 -5.50 -11.83
C VAL A 177 17.74 -5.38 -10.33
N TRP A 178 17.05 -6.12 -9.46
CA TRP A 178 17.31 -6.06 -8.02
C TRP A 178 18.68 -6.64 -7.65
N VAL A 179 19.14 -7.69 -8.33
CA VAL A 179 20.51 -8.21 -8.17
C VAL A 179 21.54 -7.16 -8.58
N GLN A 180 21.31 -6.42 -9.67
CA GLN A 180 22.20 -5.32 -10.08
C GLN A 180 22.27 -4.22 -9.02
N PHE A 181 21.14 -3.83 -8.41
CA PHE A 181 21.14 -2.86 -7.32
C PHE A 181 21.99 -3.33 -6.14
N VAL A 182 21.86 -4.60 -5.73
CA VAL A 182 22.69 -5.19 -4.66
C VAL A 182 24.17 -5.14 -5.03
N VAL A 183 24.53 -5.48 -6.26
CA VAL A 183 25.92 -5.41 -6.74
C VAL A 183 26.45 -3.98 -6.73
N VAL A 184 25.67 -2.99 -7.17
CA VAL A 184 26.07 -1.57 -7.16
C VAL A 184 26.29 -1.07 -5.73
N PHE A 185 25.38 -1.38 -4.80
CA PHE A 185 25.56 -1.01 -3.39
C PHE A 185 26.73 -1.75 -2.75
N TRP A 186 26.98 -3.00 -3.13
CA TRP A 186 28.14 -3.75 -2.68
C TRP A 186 29.45 -3.11 -3.16
N VAL A 187 29.56 -2.76 -4.44
CA VAL A 187 30.73 -2.05 -4.99
C VAL A 187 30.91 -0.69 -4.31
N GLY A 188 29.83 0.07 -4.11
CA GLY A 188 29.86 1.34 -3.37
C GLY A 188 30.32 1.19 -1.92
N SER A 189 29.96 0.07 -1.27
CA SER A 189 30.40 -0.22 0.10
C SER A 189 31.90 -0.55 0.20
N LEU A 190 32.50 -1.11 -0.86
CA LEU A 190 33.94 -1.41 -0.92
C LEU A 190 34.79 -0.14 -1.07
N THR A 191 34.25 0.90 -1.71
CA THR A 191 34.89 2.23 -1.77
C THR A 191 34.73 3.04 -0.48
N GLY A 192 33.79 2.68 0.40
CA GLY A 192 33.55 3.32 1.68
C GLY A 192 34.44 2.79 2.81
N LYS A 193 35.76 2.97 2.72
CA LYS A 193 36.65 2.83 3.89
C LYS A 193 36.54 4.08 4.76
N ALA A 194 35.95 3.90 5.95
CA ALA A 194 35.78 4.81 7.08
C ALA A 194 36.58 6.13 7.01
N THR A 195 35.92 7.21 6.61
CA THR A 195 36.14 8.49 7.28
C THR A 195 35.48 8.41 8.65
N ALA A 196 36.28 8.66 9.67
CA ALA A 196 35.91 8.61 11.07
C ALA A 196 34.60 9.36 11.34
N ALA A 197 33.87 8.87 12.33
CA ALA A 197 32.69 9.50 12.90
C ALA A 197 32.94 11.00 13.15
N GLU A 198 32.47 11.84 12.23
CA GLU A 198 32.21 13.24 12.54
C GLU A 198 30.81 13.26 13.16
N ALA A 199 30.79 13.50 14.47
CA ALA A 199 29.57 13.68 15.23
C ALA A 199 28.72 14.75 14.53
N VAL A 200 27.60 14.34 13.96
CA VAL A 200 26.58 15.28 13.48
C VAL A 200 26.19 16.14 14.69
N PRO A 201 26.40 17.47 14.67
CA PRO A 201 25.93 18.33 15.73
C PRO A 201 24.42 18.13 15.83
N GLN A 202 23.93 17.91 17.05
CA GLN A 202 22.50 17.84 17.35
C GLN A 202 21.78 18.94 16.57
N GLY A 203 20.92 18.52 15.65
CA GLY A 203 20.20 19.41 14.76
C GLY A 203 19.45 20.46 15.57
N VAL A 204 19.73 21.70 15.23
CA VAL A 204 19.15 22.94 15.75
C VAL A 204 17.63 22.81 15.94
N PRO A 205 17.06 23.26 17.08
CA PRO A 205 15.63 23.17 17.32
C PRO A 205 14.87 23.98 16.27
N VAL A 206 14.00 23.30 15.51
CA VAL A 206 12.98 24.00 14.71
C VAL A 206 11.99 24.60 15.70
N PRO A 207 11.84 25.93 15.77
CA PRO A 207 10.91 26.55 16.71
C PRO A 207 9.48 26.07 16.42
N ALA A 208 8.75 25.76 17.48
CA ALA A 208 7.36 25.31 17.49
C ALA A 208 6.33 26.37 17.00
N GLN A 209 6.62 27.11 15.93
CA GLN A 209 5.78 28.22 15.44
C GLN A 209 5.19 28.04 14.03
N GLN A 210 5.30 26.87 13.38
CA GLN A 210 4.70 26.64 12.06
C GLN A 210 3.56 25.60 12.03
N GLN A 211 3.00 25.22 13.18
CA GLN A 211 1.77 24.41 13.26
C GLN A 211 0.50 25.22 13.58
N GLN A 212 0.57 26.55 13.56
CA GLN A 212 -0.60 27.43 13.64
C GLN A 212 -0.47 28.58 12.63
N GLN A 213 -0.76 28.29 11.36
CA GLN A 213 -1.42 29.20 10.44
C GLN A 213 -2.33 28.39 9.50
#